data_AF-A0A0E0MC35-F1
#
_entry.id   AF-A0A0E0MC35-F1
#
_cell.length_a   1.000
_cell.length_b   1.000
_cell.length_c   1.000
_cell.angle_alpha   90.00
_cell.angle_beta   90.00
_cell.angle_gamma   90.00
#
_symmetry.space_group_name_H-M   'P 1'
#
loop_
_entity.id
_entity.type
_entity.pdbx_description
1 polymer ?
#
loop_
_entity_poly.entity_id
_entity_poly.type
_entity_poly.pdbx_seq_one_letter_code
_entity_poly.pdbx_strand_id
1 'polypeptide(L)'
;MGFKDAFSCTFCSLLVFCFSCKCLSAELNLPQTALVEVDASWKFSRKIPDTLFGLFFEEINHAGAGFEAGGPHTPSNIDPWSIIGDESSIYITTDRSSCFSQNSVALRMEILCENCPAGGVGIYNPGFWGMNIQEGKAYNLVMYIRSLESVELTASLTCSDGLQNLASVPIHGIDLSNWTKIELQLLTQGTCRTSRLELTSMKKAVIWFDQVSLMPSDTYKDHGFRKDLIYMLLELRPQFLRFPGGCFVEGDWLRNAFRWRETVGPWEQRPGHFGDVWNYWTDDGLGYYEFLQDVLDSLEFARGSTESTWGSVRAAMGHPERFPLKYVAIGNEDCGKEFYRGNYLKFYDAIRKAYPDIQMISNCDGSSRPLDHPADLYDFHVYTSAANLFIMKNKFDRTSRIGPKVFVSEYAVNEQRDAGKGSLLASLAEAAFLTGLEKNSDVVQMASYAPLFVNDNDRTWNPDAIVFNSWQQYGTPSYWMQTYFRESSGSVIHPIMISSSYSDSLAASAITWKDTEDIFLRIKIVNFGPNAVNFTISSRGLQAGINTAKSTVTVLTSGNLLDENSFSEPNKVIPVKSELPDASEEMAAVLAPYSFTSFDLALDQYSKLRWKPNG
;
A
#
# COMPACT_ATOMS: atom_id res chain seq x y z
N MET A 1 57.73 -33.09 -74.44
CA MET A 1 58.29 -34.47 -74.56
C MET A 1 58.02 -35.18 -73.25
N GLY A 2 57.33 -36.33 -73.29
CA GLY A 2 57.16 -37.25 -72.16
C GLY A 2 55.77 -37.25 -71.50
N PHE A 3 54.82 -37.97 -72.10
CA PHE A 3 53.56 -38.44 -71.52
C PHE A 3 53.78 -39.58 -70.51
N LYS A 4 52.90 -39.72 -69.52
CA LYS A 4 52.16 -40.97 -69.17
C LYS A 4 51.20 -40.77 -67.98
N ASP A 5 49.89 -40.82 -68.28
CA ASP A 5 48.84 -41.71 -67.75
C ASP A 5 49.05 -42.34 -66.36
N ALA A 6 48.06 -42.62 -65.50
CA ALA A 6 46.62 -42.37 -65.40
C ALA A 6 46.22 -43.02 -64.05
N PHE A 7 45.21 -42.53 -63.34
CA PHE A 7 44.16 -43.39 -62.76
C PHE A 7 42.99 -42.55 -62.24
N SER A 8 41.81 -43.01 -62.66
CA SER A 8 40.47 -42.48 -62.47
C SER A 8 39.89 -42.89 -61.11
N CYS A 9 39.12 -42.00 -60.47
CA CYS A 9 37.76 -42.35 -60.03
C CYS A 9 36.97 -41.10 -59.62
N THR A 10 35.92 -40.87 -60.38
CA THR A 10 34.82 -39.92 -60.22
C THR A 10 33.98 -40.23 -58.98
N PHE A 11 33.61 -39.23 -58.19
CA PHE A 11 32.32 -39.26 -57.50
C PHE A 11 31.70 -37.85 -57.45
N CYS A 12 30.60 -37.72 -58.20
CA CYS A 12 29.77 -36.53 -58.29
C CYS A 12 28.82 -36.43 -57.09
N SER A 13 28.57 -35.18 -56.70
CA SER A 13 27.27 -34.57 -56.36
C SER A 13 26.34 -35.25 -55.34
N LEU A 14 26.08 -34.55 -54.23
CA LEU A 14 24.72 -34.16 -53.82
C LEU A 14 24.78 -33.21 -52.60
N LEU A 15 24.70 -31.91 -52.87
CA LEU A 15 24.33 -30.88 -51.90
C LEU A 15 22.82 -30.97 -51.68
N VAL A 16 22.40 -31.52 -50.54
CA VAL A 16 21.00 -31.47 -50.11
C VAL A 16 20.76 -30.11 -49.47
N PHE A 17 20.18 -29.19 -50.24
CA PHE A 17 19.48 -28.02 -49.72
C PHE A 17 18.20 -28.50 -49.03
N CYS A 18 18.23 -28.65 -47.71
CA CYS A 18 16.99 -28.72 -46.93
C CYS A 18 16.43 -27.30 -46.79
N PHE A 19 15.53 -26.93 -47.71
CA PHE A 19 14.53 -25.90 -47.46
C PHE A 19 13.64 -26.39 -46.30
N SER A 20 13.92 -25.95 -45.08
CA SER A 20 12.93 -26.01 -44.00
C SER A 20 11.82 -25.02 -44.34
N CYS A 21 10.76 -25.55 -44.92
CA CYS A 21 9.49 -24.88 -45.07
C CYS A 21 9.07 -24.37 -43.67
N LYS A 22 9.03 -23.05 -43.46
CA LYS A 22 8.31 -22.46 -42.33
C LYS A 22 6.82 -22.76 -42.57
N CYS A 23 6.38 -23.93 -42.15
CA CYS A 23 4.98 -24.12 -41.86
C CYS A 23 4.67 -23.12 -40.74
N LEU A 24 3.89 -22.09 -41.04
CA LEU A 24 3.06 -21.49 -40.00
C LEU A 24 2.18 -22.63 -39.49
N SER A 25 2.56 -23.24 -38.37
CA SER A 25 1.58 -23.94 -37.55
C SER A 25 0.64 -22.86 -37.05
N ALA A 26 -0.49 -22.69 -37.73
CA ALA A 26 -1.68 -22.24 -37.04
C ALA A 26 -1.91 -23.30 -35.96
N GLU A 27 -1.53 -23.00 -34.72
CA GLU A 27 -1.98 -23.79 -33.58
C GLU A 27 -3.51 -23.77 -33.64
N LEU A 28 -4.10 -24.91 -33.97
CA LEU A 28 -5.53 -25.10 -33.83
C LEU A 28 -5.87 -24.82 -32.36
N ASN A 29 -6.68 -23.79 -32.12
CA ASN A 29 -7.36 -23.53 -30.84
C ASN A 29 -8.32 -24.68 -30.53
N LEU A 30 -7.78 -25.87 -30.22
CA LEU A 30 -8.54 -26.92 -29.59
C LEU A 30 -8.85 -26.47 -28.17
N PRO A 31 -10.12 -26.53 -27.71
CA PRO A 31 -10.45 -26.19 -26.33
C PRO A 31 -9.64 -27.07 -25.39
N GLN A 32 -8.76 -26.43 -24.62
CA GLN A 32 -7.95 -27.13 -23.61
C GLN A 32 -8.90 -27.65 -22.55
N THR A 33 -8.73 -28.91 -22.16
CA THR A 33 -9.53 -29.51 -21.09
C THR A 33 -8.67 -29.70 -19.84
N ALA A 34 -9.29 -29.50 -18.68
CA ALA A 34 -8.62 -29.63 -17.40
C ALA A 34 -9.60 -30.18 -16.35
N LEU A 35 -9.12 -31.08 -15.50
CA LEU A 35 -9.86 -31.55 -14.34
C LEU A 35 -9.26 -30.91 -13.09
N VAL A 36 -10.10 -30.25 -12.29
CA VAL A 36 -9.75 -29.69 -10.98
C VAL A 36 -10.41 -30.54 -9.92
N GLU A 37 -9.61 -31.19 -9.09
CA GLU A 37 -10.09 -32.02 -7.98
C GLU A 37 -9.77 -31.32 -6.66
N VAL A 38 -10.80 -31.05 -5.85
CA VAL A 38 -10.68 -30.52 -4.49
C VAL A 38 -11.05 -31.62 -3.51
N ASP A 39 -10.15 -31.96 -2.60
CA ASP A 39 -10.45 -32.83 -1.46
C ASP A 39 -10.88 -31.96 -0.28
N ALA A 40 -12.18 -31.73 -0.15
CA ALA A 40 -12.78 -30.93 0.91
C ALA A 40 -12.92 -31.70 2.24
N SER A 41 -12.29 -32.88 2.38
CA SER A 41 -12.34 -33.64 3.62
C SER A 41 -11.47 -33.00 4.71
N TRP A 42 -12.06 -32.87 5.91
CA TRP A 42 -11.38 -32.29 7.08
C TRP A 42 -10.06 -32.98 7.45
N LYS A 43 -9.90 -34.25 7.08
CA LYS A 43 -8.70 -35.05 7.39
C LYS A 43 -7.43 -34.46 6.80
N PHE A 44 -7.50 -33.89 5.59
CA PHE A 44 -6.35 -33.36 4.87
C PHE A 44 -6.30 -31.83 4.82
N SER A 45 -7.36 -31.20 5.33
CA SER A 45 -7.46 -29.75 5.46
C SER A 45 -6.53 -29.20 6.55
N ARG A 46 -6.14 -27.92 6.44
CA ARG A 46 -5.35 -27.22 7.46
C ARG A 46 -5.94 -25.84 7.75
N LYS A 47 -5.81 -25.34 8.98
CA LYS A 47 -6.17 -23.96 9.29
C LYS A 47 -5.12 -23.01 8.69
N ILE A 48 -5.56 -22.02 7.93
CA ILE A 48 -4.73 -20.90 7.49
C ILE A 48 -4.51 -19.96 8.70
N PRO A 49 -3.30 -19.42 8.94
CA PRO A 49 -3.05 -18.46 9.99
C PRO A 49 -4.03 -17.28 9.93
N ASP A 50 -4.46 -16.80 11.09
CA ASP A 50 -5.34 -15.62 11.19
C ASP A 50 -4.62 -14.35 10.70
N THR A 51 -3.32 -14.41 10.39
CA THR A 51 -2.46 -13.29 9.99
C THR A 51 -2.01 -13.36 8.54
N LEU A 52 -2.52 -14.28 7.71
CA LEU A 52 -1.93 -14.56 6.39
C LEU A 52 -1.84 -13.31 5.50
N PHE A 53 -2.90 -12.51 5.41
CA PHE A 53 -2.92 -11.31 4.57
C PHE A 53 -3.07 -10.03 5.39
N GLY A 54 -2.25 -9.04 5.06
CA GLY A 54 -2.23 -7.71 5.66
C GLY A 54 -1.71 -6.66 4.70
N LEU A 55 -1.36 -5.50 5.24
CA LEU A 55 -0.89 -4.35 4.47
C LEU A 55 0.57 -4.03 4.79
N PHE A 56 1.25 -3.42 3.84
CA PHE A 56 2.53 -2.75 4.03
C PHE A 56 2.34 -1.25 3.81
N PHE A 57 2.96 -0.43 4.64
CA PHE A 57 2.97 1.01 4.48
C PHE A 57 4.37 1.55 4.75
N GLU A 58 4.82 2.41 3.84
CA GLU A 58 5.93 3.32 4.03
C GLU A 58 5.57 4.68 3.45
N GLU A 59 6.27 5.72 3.89
CA GLU A 59 6.08 7.02 3.26
C GLU A 59 6.88 7.14 1.96
N ILE A 60 6.22 6.72 0.87
CA ILE A 60 6.67 6.75 -0.51
C ILE A 60 5.52 7.30 -1.35
N ASN A 61 5.83 8.00 -2.46
CA ASN A 61 4.81 8.51 -3.38
C ASN A 61 3.74 9.42 -2.73
N HIS A 62 4.10 10.12 -1.64
CA HIS A 62 3.19 10.97 -0.85
C HIS A 62 2.02 10.18 -0.23
N ALA A 63 2.24 8.92 0.14
CA ALA A 63 1.25 8.03 0.74
C ALA A 63 0.78 8.47 2.13
N GLY A 64 1.63 9.20 2.86
CA GLY A 64 1.44 9.59 4.25
C GLY A 64 1.44 11.10 4.50
N ALA A 65 2.30 11.86 3.81
CA ALA A 65 2.50 13.28 4.09
C ALA A 65 1.25 14.11 3.73
N GLY A 66 0.84 14.91 4.72
CA GLY A 66 0.00 16.08 4.54
C GLY A 66 0.87 17.34 4.59
N PHE A 67 0.23 18.50 4.54
CA PHE A 67 0.81 19.84 4.52
C PHE A 67 2.14 19.98 5.29
N GLU A 68 3.23 20.44 4.63
CA GLU A 68 4.32 21.33 5.13
C GLU A 68 5.57 21.17 4.24
N ALA A 69 6.19 22.28 3.84
CA ALA A 69 7.58 22.27 3.39
C ALA A 69 8.31 23.46 4.02
N GLY A 70 9.50 23.16 4.54
CA GLY A 70 10.34 24.11 5.23
C GLY A 70 11.59 23.38 5.70
N GLY A 71 12.72 23.61 5.04
CA GLY A 71 14.00 23.08 5.50
C GLY A 71 14.45 23.76 6.80
N PRO A 72 15.37 23.14 7.59
CA PRO A 72 15.88 23.68 8.85
C PRO A 72 16.84 24.87 8.67
N HIS A 73 17.05 25.32 7.44
CA HIS A 73 18.00 26.35 7.06
C HIS A 73 17.32 27.70 6.83
N THR A 74 18.10 28.77 6.95
CA THR A 74 17.62 30.15 6.77
C THR A 74 18.60 30.86 5.82
N PRO A 75 18.14 31.54 4.76
CA PRO A 75 16.75 31.58 4.30
C PRO A 75 16.30 30.18 3.84
N SER A 76 15.15 29.75 4.35
CA SER A 76 14.47 28.56 3.83
C SER A 76 13.75 28.93 2.53
N ASN A 77 13.36 27.93 1.74
CA ASN A 77 12.39 28.20 0.68
C ASN A 77 11.02 28.51 1.31
N ILE A 78 10.19 29.25 0.56
CA ILE A 78 8.80 29.48 0.95
C ILE A 78 7.86 28.44 0.34
N ASP A 79 8.37 27.56 -0.52
CA ASP A 79 7.60 26.47 -1.12
C ASP A 79 6.89 25.65 -0.03
N PRO A 80 5.64 25.21 -0.23
CA PRO A 80 4.79 25.40 -1.41
C PRO A 80 4.01 26.74 -1.41
N TRP A 81 4.33 27.69 -0.53
CA TRP A 81 3.70 29.00 -0.51
C TRP A 81 4.11 29.86 -1.71
N SER A 82 3.17 30.67 -2.17
CA SER A 82 3.34 31.61 -3.28
C SER A 82 2.77 32.98 -2.94
N ILE A 83 3.24 34.02 -3.61
CA ILE A 83 2.89 35.42 -3.33
C ILE A 83 1.61 35.81 -4.05
N ILE A 84 0.72 36.54 -3.36
CA ILE A 84 -0.38 37.31 -3.93
C ILE A 84 0.01 38.79 -3.87
N GLY A 85 0.34 39.38 -5.02
CA GLY A 85 0.87 40.74 -5.11
C GLY A 85 2.20 40.77 -5.87
N ASP A 86 2.92 41.87 -5.74
CA ASP A 86 4.23 42.09 -6.37
C ASP A 86 5.24 42.68 -5.39
N GLU A 87 6.51 42.78 -5.81
CA GLU A 87 7.60 43.31 -4.98
C GLU A 87 7.38 44.75 -4.49
N SER A 88 6.46 45.51 -5.12
CA SER A 88 6.12 46.87 -4.69
C SER A 88 5.13 46.90 -3.52
N SER A 89 4.41 45.80 -3.30
CA SER A 89 3.28 45.70 -2.38
C SER A 89 3.53 44.72 -1.23
N ILE A 90 4.38 43.73 -1.41
CA ILE A 90 4.64 42.70 -0.40
C ILE A 90 6.06 42.12 -0.50
N TYR A 91 6.64 41.80 0.64
CA TYR A 91 7.92 41.12 0.77
C TYR A 91 7.77 39.90 1.67
N ILE A 92 8.10 38.71 1.15
CA ILE A 92 8.01 37.44 1.87
C ILE A 92 9.41 36.86 2.09
N THR A 93 9.68 36.40 3.31
CA THR A 93 10.92 35.69 3.67
C THR A 93 10.64 34.67 4.76
N THR A 94 11.65 33.89 5.14
CA THR A 94 11.62 33.03 6.33
C THR A 94 12.71 33.48 7.31
N ASP A 95 12.43 33.39 8.61
CA ASP A 95 13.40 33.70 9.66
C ASP A 95 13.26 32.75 10.86
N ARG A 96 14.18 32.84 11.85
CA ARG A 96 14.18 31.97 13.04
C ARG A 96 13.33 32.50 14.21
N SER A 97 12.17 33.08 13.93
CA SER A 97 11.31 33.70 14.96
C SER A 97 10.27 32.78 15.58
N SER A 98 10.14 31.53 15.12
CA SER A 98 9.13 30.59 15.62
C SER A 98 9.11 30.47 17.14
N CYS A 99 7.91 30.24 17.71
CA CYS A 99 7.77 29.88 19.12
C CYS A 99 8.15 28.43 19.45
N PHE A 100 8.38 27.58 18.44
CA PHE A 100 8.75 26.18 18.57
C PHE A 100 10.25 26.01 18.39
N SER A 101 10.95 25.61 19.46
CA SER A 101 12.41 25.47 19.42
C SER A 101 12.90 24.38 18.46
N GLN A 102 12.08 23.35 18.22
CA GLN A 102 12.39 22.27 17.26
C GLN A 102 12.06 22.67 15.81
N ASN A 103 11.07 23.55 15.64
CA ASN A 103 10.61 24.08 14.36
C ASN A 103 10.91 25.57 14.24
N SER A 104 12.19 25.95 14.36
CA SER A 104 12.56 27.36 14.59
C SER A 104 12.22 28.33 13.45
N VAL A 105 11.86 27.84 12.25
CA VAL A 105 11.64 28.66 11.05
C VAL A 105 10.18 29.10 10.96
N ALA A 106 9.94 30.39 10.78
CA ALA A 106 8.63 30.97 10.55
C ALA A 106 8.60 31.75 9.23
N LEU A 107 7.43 31.78 8.57
CA LEU A 107 7.21 32.62 7.38
C LEU A 107 6.92 34.05 7.85
N ARG A 108 7.70 35.01 7.35
CA ARG A 108 7.53 36.44 7.59
C ARG A 108 6.95 37.12 6.36
N MET A 109 5.78 37.71 6.52
CA MET A 109 5.06 38.48 5.52
C MET A 109 5.09 39.97 5.88
N GLU A 110 5.74 40.78 5.06
CA GLU A 110 5.77 42.23 5.22
C GLU A 110 4.98 42.89 4.10
N ILE A 111 3.87 43.51 4.46
CA ILE A 111 3.00 44.24 3.54
C ILE A 111 3.50 45.67 3.45
N LEU A 112 3.82 46.12 2.24
CA LEU A 112 4.45 47.41 1.97
C LEU A 112 3.44 48.48 1.52
N CYS A 113 2.33 48.05 0.89
CA CYS A 113 1.31 48.96 0.36
C CYS A 113 0.51 49.65 1.48
N GLU A 114 0.32 50.97 1.34
CA GLU A 114 -0.63 51.73 2.18
C GLU A 114 -2.06 51.67 1.61
N ASN A 115 -2.18 51.62 0.28
CA ASN A 115 -3.44 51.42 -0.45
C ASN A 115 -3.34 50.12 -1.25
N CYS A 116 -3.49 48.99 -0.58
CA CYS A 116 -3.39 47.68 -1.24
C CYS A 116 -4.57 47.45 -2.22
N PRO A 117 -4.39 46.63 -3.27
CA PRO A 117 -5.44 46.28 -4.21
C PRO A 117 -6.69 45.68 -3.52
N ALA A 118 -7.83 45.77 -4.21
CA ALA A 118 -9.05 45.09 -3.78
C ALA A 118 -8.80 43.57 -3.70
N GLY A 119 -9.12 42.96 -2.55
CA GLY A 119 -8.78 41.56 -2.25
C GLY A 119 -7.51 41.38 -1.39
N GLY A 120 -6.71 42.44 -1.25
CA GLY A 120 -5.49 42.46 -0.45
C GLY A 120 -4.28 41.84 -1.16
N VAL A 121 -3.14 41.90 -0.47
CA VAL A 121 -1.92 41.17 -0.83
C VAL A 121 -1.60 40.17 0.26
N GLY A 122 -0.83 39.13 -0.07
CA GLY A 122 -0.54 38.08 0.91
C GLY A 122 0.17 36.89 0.32
N ILE A 123 -0.18 35.72 0.85
CA ILE A 123 0.36 34.43 0.42
C ILE A 123 -0.77 33.44 0.16
N TYR A 124 -0.48 32.43 -0.65
CA TYR A 124 -1.34 31.26 -0.78
C TYR A 124 -0.56 29.97 -0.76
N ASN A 125 -1.23 28.89 -0.37
CA ASN A 125 -0.74 27.52 -0.43
C ASN A 125 -1.70 26.65 -1.27
N PRO A 126 -1.23 26.00 -2.35
CA PRO A 126 -2.07 25.18 -3.21
C PRO A 126 -2.39 23.79 -2.63
N GLY A 127 -1.80 23.40 -1.49
CA GLY A 127 -1.80 22.01 -1.01
C GLY A 127 -1.04 21.08 -1.96
N PHE A 128 -1.26 19.77 -1.83
CA PHE A 128 -0.64 18.74 -2.68
C PHE A 128 -1.34 18.66 -4.04
N TRP A 129 -0.92 19.52 -4.97
CA TRP A 129 -1.51 19.68 -6.31
C TRP A 129 -3.00 20.01 -6.27
N GLY A 130 -3.41 20.84 -5.30
CA GLY A 130 -4.77 21.29 -5.10
C GLY A 130 -5.42 20.70 -3.86
N MET A 131 -6.41 21.40 -3.33
CA MET A 131 -7.27 20.91 -2.25
C MET A 131 -8.69 20.66 -2.74
N ASN A 132 -9.29 19.55 -2.31
CA ASN A 132 -10.68 19.24 -2.61
C ASN A 132 -11.64 19.92 -1.62
N ILE A 133 -12.07 21.12 -1.98
CA ILE A 133 -13.04 21.88 -1.20
C ILE A 133 -14.44 21.57 -1.74
N GLN A 134 -15.35 21.17 -0.86
CA GLN A 134 -16.73 20.79 -1.20
C GLN A 134 -17.71 21.73 -0.54
N GLU A 135 -18.78 22.09 -1.23
CA GLU A 135 -19.84 22.96 -0.72
C GLU A 135 -20.51 22.37 0.53
N GLY A 136 -20.80 23.23 1.52
CA GLY A 136 -21.47 22.85 2.76
C GLY A 136 -20.61 22.06 3.75
N LYS A 137 -19.32 21.85 3.45
CA LYS A 137 -18.36 21.22 4.37
C LYS A 137 -17.61 22.27 5.17
N ALA A 138 -17.10 21.84 6.32
CA ALA A 138 -16.27 22.66 7.18
C ALA A 138 -14.81 22.20 7.10
N TYR A 139 -13.90 23.16 7.15
CA TYR A 139 -12.47 22.95 7.15
C TYR A 139 -11.87 23.70 8.35
N ASN A 140 -11.11 23.00 9.17
CA ASN A 140 -10.48 23.54 10.36
C ASN A 140 -9.10 24.05 9.98
N LEU A 141 -8.90 25.36 10.09
CA LEU A 141 -7.61 26.02 9.95
C LEU A 141 -7.03 26.28 11.34
N VAL A 142 -5.83 25.75 11.58
CA VAL A 142 -5.02 26.02 12.76
C VAL A 142 -3.76 26.73 12.29
N MET A 143 -3.36 27.79 12.98
CA MET A 143 -2.09 28.46 12.74
C MET A 143 -1.61 29.21 13.97
N TYR A 144 -0.31 29.43 14.09
CA TYR A 144 0.28 30.36 15.04
C TYR A 144 0.61 31.66 14.30
N ILE A 145 0.22 32.79 14.89
CA ILE A 145 0.41 34.11 14.28
C ILE A 145 1.05 35.06 15.30
N ARG A 146 1.97 35.91 14.82
CA ARG A 146 2.50 37.07 15.55
C ARG A 146 2.52 38.28 14.62
N SER A 147 2.34 39.49 15.14
CA SER A 147 2.54 40.73 14.39
C SER A 147 3.05 41.87 15.27
N LEU A 148 3.74 42.83 14.66
CA LEU A 148 4.18 44.05 15.36
C LEU A 148 3.06 45.10 15.44
N GLU A 149 2.07 45.01 14.55
CA GLU A 149 0.97 45.97 14.43
C GLU A 149 -0.39 45.29 14.64
N SER A 150 -1.45 46.10 14.76
CA SER A 150 -2.82 45.60 14.69
C SER A 150 -3.12 45.10 13.27
N VAL A 151 -3.34 43.79 13.15
CA VAL A 151 -3.58 43.08 11.89
C VAL A 151 -5.05 43.08 11.49
N GLU A 152 -5.29 43.21 10.18
CA GLU A 152 -6.55 42.90 9.52
C GLU A 152 -6.27 41.86 8.43
N LEU A 153 -6.33 40.59 8.81
CA LEU A 153 -5.99 39.45 7.95
C LEU A 153 -7.28 38.71 7.58
N THR A 154 -7.34 38.14 6.38
CA THR A 154 -8.43 37.25 5.97
C THR A 154 -7.85 35.91 5.57
N ALA A 155 -8.35 34.83 6.20
CA ALA A 155 -8.10 33.47 5.73
C ALA A 155 -9.21 33.06 4.76
N SER A 156 -8.84 32.60 3.57
CA SER A 156 -9.80 32.24 2.53
C SER A 156 -9.47 30.90 1.87
N LEU A 157 -10.51 30.18 1.45
CA LEU A 157 -10.41 29.10 0.49
C LEU A 157 -10.89 29.62 -0.85
N THR A 158 -10.05 29.52 -1.87
CA THR A 158 -10.37 29.92 -3.23
C THR A 158 -10.07 28.77 -4.21
N CYS A 159 -10.59 28.83 -5.44
CA CYS A 159 -10.07 27.99 -6.51
C CYS A 159 -8.63 28.37 -6.87
N SER A 160 -7.95 27.52 -7.64
CA SER A 160 -6.53 27.68 -8.02
C SER A 160 -6.16 29.05 -8.60
N ASP A 161 -7.10 29.73 -9.27
CA ASP A 161 -6.92 31.05 -9.87
C ASP A 161 -7.15 32.23 -8.90
N GLY A 162 -7.69 31.96 -7.70
CA GLY A 162 -8.09 32.98 -6.74
C GLY A 162 -9.40 33.71 -7.07
N LEU A 163 -10.05 33.41 -8.19
CA LEU A 163 -11.23 34.15 -8.66
C LEU A 163 -12.51 33.69 -7.97
N GLN A 164 -12.64 32.39 -7.73
CA GLN A 164 -13.78 31.82 -7.02
C GLN A 164 -13.46 31.69 -5.53
N ASN A 165 -14.05 32.57 -4.72
CA ASN A 165 -14.04 32.43 -3.27
C ASN A 165 -15.04 31.37 -2.81
N LEU A 166 -14.58 30.44 -1.98
CA LEU A 166 -15.36 29.33 -1.45
C LEU A 166 -15.71 29.54 0.02
N ALA A 167 -14.80 30.16 0.78
CA ALA A 167 -15.01 30.57 2.15
C ALA A 167 -14.02 31.67 2.51
N SER A 168 -14.41 32.59 3.40
CA SER A 168 -13.52 33.58 3.99
C SER A 168 -13.88 33.85 5.44
N VAL A 169 -12.87 33.95 6.29
CA VAL A 169 -13.00 34.31 7.70
C VAL A 169 -12.02 35.43 8.02
N PRO A 170 -12.51 36.63 8.41
CA PRO A 170 -11.63 37.73 8.80
C PRO A 170 -11.08 37.51 10.22
N ILE A 171 -9.84 37.93 10.42
CA ILE A 171 -9.06 37.84 11.65
C ILE A 171 -8.67 39.28 12.02
N HIS A 172 -9.36 39.82 13.01
CA HIS A 172 -9.17 41.18 13.51
C HIS A 172 -9.53 41.23 15.00
N GLY A 173 -9.05 42.25 15.71
CA GLY A 173 -9.39 42.45 17.13
C GLY A 173 -8.74 41.46 18.11
N ILE A 174 -7.75 40.69 17.66
CA ILE A 174 -6.96 39.77 18.49
C ILE A 174 -5.59 40.42 18.76
N ASP A 175 -5.11 40.34 20.00
CA ASP A 175 -3.75 40.75 20.35
C ASP A 175 -2.76 39.72 19.82
N LEU A 176 -1.98 40.11 18.80
CA LEU A 176 -0.96 39.28 18.16
C LEU A 176 0.46 39.75 18.48
N SER A 177 0.63 40.57 19.53
CA SER A 177 1.94 41.05 19.98
C SER A 177 2.89 39.91 20.37
N ASN A 178 2.32 38.76 20.79
CA ASN A 178 3.02 37.50 20.99
C ASN A 178 2.44 36.41 20.07
N TRP A 179 3.21 35.34 19.86
CA TRP A 179 2.76 34.14 19.15
C TRP A 179 1.47 33.61 19.78
N THR A 180 0.42 33.56 18.97
CA THR A 180 -0.92 33.18 19.39
C THR A 180 -1.46 32.12 18.46
N LYS A 181 -1.94 31.01 19.04
CA LYS A 181 -2.67 29.97 18.30
C LYS A 181 -4.04 30.50 17.90
N ILE A 182 -4.36 30.38 16.62
CA ILE A 182 -5.63 30.75 16.02
C ILE A 182 -6.25 29.47 15.44
N GLU A 183 -7.51 29.23 15.80
CA GLU A 183 -8.31 28.10 15.30
C GLU A 183 -9.58 28.67 14.65
N LEU A 184 -9.75 28.41 13.36
CA LEU A 184 -10.85 28.92 12.55
C LEU A 184 -11.53 27.77 11.84
N GLN A 185 -12.84 27.90 11.67
CA GLN A 185 -13.61 26.99 10.84
C GLN A 185 -14.10 27.73 9.59
N LEU A 186 -13.67 27.25 8.43
CA LEU A 186 -14.09 27.76 7.13
C LEU A 186 -15.26 26.91 6.63
N LEU A 187 -16.46 27.49 6.66
CA LEU A 187 -17.67 26.87 6.10
C LEU A 187 -17.83 27.29 4.64
N THR A 188 -17.80 26.32 3.74
CA THR A 188 -17.68 26.56 2.30
C THR A 188 -19.04 26.69 1.61
N GLN A 189 -19.13 27.62 0.67
CA GLN A 189 -20.33 27.93 -0.12
C GLN A 189 -20.21 27.47 -1.58
N GLY A 190 -19.16 26.71 -1.91
CA GLY A 190 -18.94 26.19 -3.26
C GLY A 190 -17.99 25.01 -3.26
N THR A 191 -17.90 24.33 -4.40
CA THR A 191 -17.03 23.17 -4.62
C THR A 191 -15.94 23.51 -5.62
N CYS A 192 -14.69 23.14 -5.32
CA CYS A 192 -13.55 23.24 -6.23
C CYS A 192 -12.51 22.18 -5.87
N ARG A 193 -12.01 21.46 -6.87
CA ARG A 193 -11.09 20.32 -6.70
C ARG A 193 -9.61 20.72 -6.68
N THR A 194 -9.32 21.95 -7.10
CA THR A 194 -7.98 22.53 -7.25
C THR A 194 -7.85 23.78 -6.40
N SER A 195 -8.38 23.76 -5.17
CA SER A 195 -8.39 24.93 -4.30
C SER A 195 -7.03 25.24 -3.67
N ARG A 196 -6.91 26.47 -3.17
CA ARG A 196 -5.78 26.98 -2.39
C ARG A 196 -6.27 27.69 -1.11
N LEU A 197 -5.42 27.72 -0.09
CA LEU A 197 -5.60 28.51 1.13
C LEU A 197 -4.90 29.85 0.92
N GLU A 198 -5.60 30.96 1.11
CA GLU A 198 -5.05 32.31 1.00
C GLU A 198 -5.06 32.98 2.38
N LEU A 199 -3.98 33.71 2.68
CA LEU A 199 -3.85 34.57 3.84
C LEU A 199 -3.51 35.98 3.32
N THR A 200 -4.51 36.87 3.27
CA THR A 200 -4.37 38.21 2.68
C THR A 200 -4.74 39.34 3.63
N SER A 201 -4.13 40.50 3.43
CA SER A 201 -4.46 41.73 4.16
C SER A 201 -4.42 42.93 3.21
N MET A 202 -5.25 43.93 3.52
CA MET A 202 -5.27 45.22 2.82
C MET A 202 -4.50 46.31 3.57
N LYS A 203 -3.93 45.97 4.73
CA LYS A 203 -3.29 46.90 5.64
C LYS A 203 -1.80 46.59 5.78
N LYS A 204 -0.99 47.64 5.72
CA LYS A 204 0.45 47.62 6.02
C LYS A 204 0.69 47.00 7.41
N ALA A 205 1.45 45.92 7.45
CA ALA A 205 1.79 45.18 8.67
C ALA A 205 2.96 44.22 8.42
N VAL A 206 3.64 43.83 9.50
CA VAL A 206 4.57 42.69 9.51
C VAL A 206 3.92 41.55 10.28
N ILE A 207 3.71 40.41 9.61
CA ILE A 207 2.99 39.25 10.15
C ILE A 207 3.89 38.02 10.02
N TRP A 208 4.01 37.24 11.09
CA TRP A 208 4.63 35.93 11.06
C TRP A 208 3.58 34.84 11.16
N PHE A 209 3.78 33.78 10.38
CA PHE A 209 2.97 32.57 10.38
C PHE A 209 3.85 31.37 10.69
N ASP A 210 3.28 30.42 11.43
CA ASP A 210 3.93 29.17 11.79
C ASP A 210 2.86 28.09 12.03
N GLN A 211 3.22 26.84 11.78
CA GLN A 211 2.38 25.65 11.96
C GLN A 211 0.98 25.84 11.35
N VAL A 212 0.92 26.13 10.05
CA VAL A 212 -0.34 26.39 9.36
C VAL A 212 -0.90 25.06 8.87
N SER A 213 -1.99 24.59 9.48
CA SER A 213 -2.64 23.33 9.11
C SER A 213 -4.09 23.56 8.74
N LEU A 214 -4.49 23.03 7.58
CA LEU A 214 -5.88 23.03 7.13
C LEU A 214 -6.36 21.60 6.92
N MET A 215 -7.35 21.18 7.71
CA MET A 215 -7.91 19.83 7.63
C MET A 215 -9.42 19.88 7.40
N PRO A 216 -10.00 18.99 6.58
CA PRO A 216 -11.45 18.77 6.57
C PRO A 216 -11.91 18.44 7.99
N SER A 217 -13.03 19.00 8.46
CA SER A 217 -13.58 18.60 9.77
C SER A 217 -14.09 17.17 9.75
N ASP A 218 -14.40 16.63 8.57
CA ASP A 218 -15.01 15.32 8.35
C ASP A 218 -13.97 14.25 7.99
N THR A 219 -13.12 13.85 8.94
CA THR A 219 -12.07 12.84 8.72
C THR A 219 -12.47 11.46 9.26
N TYR A 220 -11.76 10.40 8.88
CA TYR A 220 -12.05 9.05 9.37
C TYR A 220 -11.82 8.98 10.88
N LYS A 221 -12.90 8.75 11.64
CA LYS A 221 -12.92 8.71 13.11
C LYS A 221 -12.30 9.94 13.78
N ASP A 222 -12.35 11.09 13.13
CA ASP A 222 -11.75 12.34 13.61
C ASP A 222 -10.21 12.29 13.78
N HIS A 223 -9.54 11.33 13.11
CA HIS A 223 -8.09 11.10 13.21
C HIS A 223 -7.30 11.68 12.03
N GLY A 224 -7.88 12.62 11.26
CA GLY A 224 -7.15 13.30 10.18
C GLY A 224 -7.07 12.53 8.85
N PHE A 225 -7.41 11.24 8.83
CA PHE A 225 -7.32 10.43 7.61
C PHE A 225 -8.46 10.68 6.61
N ARG A 226 -8.08 10.61 5.33
CA ARG A 226 -8.98 10.57 4.18
C ARG A 226 -9.86 9.32 4.21
N LYS A 227 -11.18 9.51 4.37
CA LYS A 227 -12.16 8.41 4.52
C LYS A 227 -12.19 7.46 3.34
N ASP A 228 -12.14 8.03 2.14
CA ASP A 228 -12.15 7.29 0.88
C ASP A 228 -10.99 6.30 0.76
N LEU A 229 -9.78 6.72 1.11
CA LEU A 229 -8.59 5.85 1.13
C LEU A 229 -8.68 4.80 2.23
N ILE A 230 -9.10 5.18 3.46
CA ILE A 230 -9.25 4.22 4.56
C ILE A 230 -10.29 3.16 4.24
N TYR A 231 -11.40 3.50 3.60
CA TYR A 231 -12.42 2.51 3.23
C TYR A 231 -11.90 1.49 2.23
N MET A 232 -11.02 1.87 1.30
CA MET A 232 -10.34 0.91 0.43
C MET A 232 -9.45 -0.05 1.22
N LEU A 233 -8.73 0.44 2.23
CA LEU A 233 -7.92 -0.42 3.11
C LEU A 233 -8.78 -1.41 3.90
N LEU A 234 -9.88 -0.93 4.50
CA LEU A 234 -10.81 -1.77 5.26
C LEU A 234 -11.50 -2.81 4.37
N GLU A 235 -11.72 -2.48 3.10
CA GLU A 235 -12.27 -3.40 2.12
C GLU A 235 -11.42 -4.67 2.03
N LEU A 236 -10.09 -4.55 2.06
CA LEU A 236 -9.13 -5.66 2.00
C LEU A 236 -9.13 -6.57 3.26
N ARG A 237 -9.87 -6.22 4.32
CA ARG A 237 -9.93 -6.97 5.59
C ARG A 237 -8.56 -7.39 6.15
N PRO A 238 -7.57 -6.47 6.19
CA PRO A 238 -6.21 -6.83 6.59
C PRO A 238 -6.12 -7.25 8.05
N GLN A 239 -5.25 -8.20 8.34
CA GLN A 239 -5.06 -8.74 9.69
C GLN A 239 -3.84 -8.16 10.42
N PHE A 240 -2.99 -7.46 9.68
CA PHE A 240 -1.84 -6.73 10.19
C PHE A 240 -1.50 -5.54 9.26
N LEU A 241 -0.68 -4.63 9.76
CA LEU A 241 -0.03 -3.56 9.01
C LEU A 241 1.47 -3.60 9.33
N ARG A 242 2.33 -3.75 8.32
CA ARG A 242 3.79 -3.57 8.43
C ARG A 242 4.14 -2.11 8.19
N PHE A 243 4.95 -1.54 9.07
CA PHE A 243 5.31 -0.13 9.10
C PHE A 243 6.54 0.10 10.01
N PRO A 244 7.21 1.28 10.01
CA PRO A 244 7.10 2.39 9.06
C PRO A 244 7.63 2.08 7.67
N GLY A 245 8.24 0.89 7.48
CA GLY A 245 8.55 0.28 6.19
C GLY A 245 9.37 1.12 5.20
N GLY A 246 9.70 0.55 4.05
CA GLY A 246 10.95 -0.20 3.91
C GLY A 246 12.14 0.74 4.03
N CYS A 247 12.58 1.29 2.91
CA CYS A 247 13.77 2.14 2.86
C CYS A 247 13.61 3.47 3.62
N PHE A 248 12.38 3.95 3.81
CA PHE A 248 12.09 5.14 4.63
C PHE A 248 12.60 5.03 6.08
N VAL A 249 12.61 3.81 6.65
CA VAL A 249 13.17 3.59 8.00
C VAL A 249 14.70 3.75 8.03
N GLU A 250 15.38 3.47 6.92
CA GLU A 250 16.84 3.39 6.85
C GLU A 250 17.49 4.75 6.62
N GLY A 251 17.02 5.49 5.61
CA GLY A 251 17.72 6.63 5.02
C GLY A 251 19.04 6.24 4.33
N ASP A 252 19.49 7.01 3.33
CA ASP A 252 20.84 6.87 2.76
C ASP A 252 21.91 7.30 3.79
N TRP A 253 21.58 8.26 4.65
CA TRP A 253 22.42 8.73 5.75
C TRP A 253 21.70 8.60 7.10
N LEU A 254 22.41 8.16 8.14
CA LEU A 254 21.84 8.05 9.50
C LEU A 254 21.20 9.35 10.03
N ARG A 255 21.63 10.52 9.55
CA ARG A 255 21.02 11.81 9.94
C ARG A 255 19.61 12.03 9.35
N ASN A 256 19.28 11.30 8.30
CA ASN A 256 18.03 11.37 7.53
C ASN A 256 17.15 10.12 7.75
N ALA A 257 17.62 9.15 8.55
CA ALA A 257 16.84 7.98 8.93
C ALA A 257 15.65 8.38 9.81
N PHE A 258 14.51 7.72 9.64
CA PHE A 258 13.33 7.94 10.47
C PHE A 258 13.63 7.86 11.98
N ARG A 259 13.25 8.90 12.73
CA ARG A 259 13.49 9.03 14.19
C ARG A 259 12.20 9.18 14.96
N TRP A 260 11.62 8.06 15.36
CA TRP A 260 10.30 8.12 15.96
C TRP A 260 10.09 9.07 17.18
N ARG A 261 11.11 9.33 18.03
CA ARG A 261 10.93 10.19 19.23
C ARG A 261 10.49 11.57 18.80
N GLU A 262 10.95 11.97 17.62
CA GLU A 262 10.68 13.25 16.99
C GLU A 262 9.26 13.30 16.42
N THR A 263 8.57 12.17 16.41
CA THR A 263 7.25 12.03 15.81
C THR A 263 6.16 11.72 16.85
N VAL A 264 6.46 11.83 18.16
CA VAL A 264 5.46 11.82 19.25
C VAL A 264 5.21 13.21 19.83
N GLY A 265 4.07 13.35 20.51
CA GLY A 265 3.65 14.61 21.13
C GLY A 265 2.85 15.48 20.17
N PRO A 266 2.61 16.76 20.55
CA PRO A 266 1.90 17.73 19.72
C PRO A 266 2.55 17.84 18.34
N TRP A 267 1.73 17.80 17.28
CA TRP A 267 2.22 17.77 15.90
C TRP A 267 3.06 19.00 15.58
N GLU A 268 2.71 20.15 16.16
CA GLU A 268 3.41 21.43 15.97
C GLU A 268 4.87 21.44 16.46
N GLN A 269 5.26 20.44 17.28
CA GLN A 269 6.60 20.32 17.84
C GLN A 269 7.46 19.25 17.15
N ARG A 270 6.90 18.55 16.16
CA ARG A 270 7.62 17.50 15.42
C ARG A 270 8.48 18.15 14.35
N PRO A 271 9.79 17.88 14.31
CA PRO A 271 10.71 18.57 13.40
C PRO A 271 10.63 18.12 11.93
N GLY A 272 9.95 17.00 11.64
CA GLY A 272 10.02 16.34 10.33
C GLY A 272 11.44 15.87 9.98
N HIS A 273 11.61 15.33 8.78
CA HIS A 273 12.94 15.05 8.23
C HIS A 273 12.97 15.01 6.70
N PHE A 274 14.17 15.07 6.12
CA PHE A 274 14.35 14.86 4.69
C PHE A 274 14.54 13.36 4.41
N GLY A 275 13.57 12.74 3.75
CA GLY A 275 13.66 11.36 3.26
C GLY A 275 14.55 11.31 2.02
N ASP A 276 15.84 11.07 2.20
CA ASP A 276 16.84 11.12 1.12
C ASP A 276 16.71 9.98 0.11
N VAL A 277 16.14 8.83 0.50
CA VAL A 277 15.80 7.73 -0.41
C VAL A 277 14.78 8.17 -1.45
N TRP A 278 13.76 8.92 -1.03
CA TRP A 278 12.66 9.34 -1.90
C TRP A 278 12.74 10.80 -2.37
N ASN A 279 13.73 11.55 -1.88
CA ASN A 279 14.08 12.93 -2.25
C ASN A 279 13.00 14.00 -1.95
N TYR A 280 12.26 13.85 -0.86
CA TYR A 280 11.32 14.89 -0.38
C TYR A 280 11.32 15.03 1.15
N TRP A 281 10.80 16.16 1.63
CA TRP A 281 10.61 16.43 3.06
C TRP A 281 9.30 15.81 3.55
N THR A 282 9.36 15.13 4.68
CA THR A 282 8.20 14.64 5.44
C THR A 282 8.02 15.52 6.69
N ASP A 283 6.76 15.79 7.02
CA ASP A 283 6.35 16.53 8.22
C ASP A 283 6.41 15.66 9.49
N ASP A 284 6.50 14.34 9.32
CA ASP A 284 6.28 13.34 10.36
C ASP A 284 4.98 13.58 11.16
N GLY A 285 3.99 14.20 10.50
CA GLY A 285 2.64 14.45 10.98
C GLY A 285 1.89 13.12 11.21
N LEU A 286 2.17 12.12 10.37
CA LEU A 286 2.00 10.71 10.70
C LEU A 286 3.24 10.23 11.45
N GLY A 287 3.22 10.38 12.77
CA GLY A 287 4.38 10.15 13.61
C GLY A 287 4.45 8.75 14.21
N TYR A 288 4.98 8.58 15.41
CA TYR A 288 5.32 7.26 15.97
C TYR A 288 4.14 6.52 16.55
N TYR A 289 3.21 7.32 17.09
CA TYR A 289 1.88 6.86 17.37
C TYR A 289 1.27 6.20 16.13
N GLU A 290 1.71 6.66 14.95
CA GLU A 290 1.46 6.06 13.68
C GLU A 290 2.49 4.94 13.37
N PHE A 291 3.83 5.10 13.52
CA PHE A 291 4.83 4.11 13.05
C PHE A 291 6.18 4.00 13.85
N LEU A 292 6.68 2.80 14.26
CA LEU A 292 7.64 2.59 15.39
C LEU A 292 9.06 1.99 15.13
N GLN A 293 10.15 2.58 15.70
CA GLN A 293 11.41 1.86 16.14
C GLN A 293 12.42 2.63 17.04
N ASP A 294 12.17 2.61 18.34
CA ASP A 294 13.16 2.79 19.40
C ASP A 294 12.85 1.75 20.40
N VAL A 295 13.44 0.62 20.11
CA VAL A 295 12.65 -0.58 20.02
C VAL A 295 12.02 -0.91 21.36
N LEU A 296 12.75 -0.69 22.44
CA LEU A 296 12.23 -0.95 23.78
C LEU A 296 11.28 0.14 24.28
N ASP A 297 11.56 1.41 23.99
CA ASP A 297 10.70 2.55 24.33
C ASP A 297 9.41 2.54 23.49
N SER A 298 9.50 2.00 22.28
CA SER A 298 8.44 1.62 21.33
C SER A 298 7.54 0.58 21.89
N LEU A 299 8.16 -0.51 22.32
CA LEU A 299 7.46 -1.59 22.94
C LEU A 299 6.88 -1.16 24.30
N GLU A 300 7.55 -0.28 25.06
CA GLU A 300 7.02 0.25 26.33
C GLU A 300 5.88 1.25 26.08
N PHE A 301 5.98 2.13 25.08
CA PHE A 301 4.89 2.99 24.66
C PHE A 301 3.67 2.15 24.27
N ALA A 302 3.87 1.10 23.46
CA ALA A 302 2.78 0.28 22.95
C ALA A 302 2.19 -0.66 24.01
N ARG A 303 3.02 -1.27 24.86
CA ARG A 303 2.69 -2.41 25.74
C ARG A 303 2.87 -2.12 27.23
N GLY A 304 3.57 -1.06 27.60
CA GLY A 304 3.83 -0.66 28.99
C GLY A 304 2.55 -0.28 29.74
N SER A 305 2.59 -0.38 31.07
CA SER A 305 1.53 0.15 31.94
C SER A 305 1.45 1.67 31.86
N THR A 306 0.31 2.24 32.26
CA THR A 306 0.15 3.70 32.38
C THR A 306 1.13 4.35 33.36
N GLU A 307 1.77 3.58 34.24
CA GLU A 307 2.80 4.04 35.19
C GLU A 307 4.24 3.97 34.65
N SER A 308 4.44 3.40 33.46
CA SER A 308 5.76 3.34 32.82
C SER A 308 6.04 4.64 32.07
N THR A 309 7.32 4.98 31.86
CA THR A 309 7.75 6.23 31.21
C THR A 309 6.98 6.49 29.93
N TRP A 310 6.95 5.50 29.03
CA TRP A 310 6.29 5.67 27.74
C TRP A 310 4.82 5.27 27.75
N GLY A 311 4.40 4.35 28.62
CA GLY A 311 2.98 4.02 28.77
C GLY A 311 2.15 5.15 29.39
N SER A 312 2.75 6.03 30.21
CA SER A 312 2.08 7.24 30.71
C SER A 312 1.88 8.27 29.61
N VAL A 313 2.84 8.41 28.68
CA VAL A 313 2.71 9.28 27.51
C VAL A 313 1.55 8.80 26.63
N ARG A 314 1.48 7.50 26.33
CA ARG A 314 0.36 6.89 25.59
C ARG A 314 -1.01 7.21 26.23
N ALA A 315 -1.08 7.08 27.56
CA ALA A 315 -2.30 7.37 28.31
C ALA A 315 -2.67 8.87 28.27
N ALA A 316 -1.69 9.76 28.43
CA ALA A 316 -1.89 11.22 28.37
C ALA A 316 -2.32 11.68 26.97
N MET A 317 -1.92 10.96 25.92
CA MET A 317 -2.38 11.16 24.54
C MET A 317 -3.80 10.62 24.28
N GLY A 318 -4.50 10.11 25.30
CA GLY A 318 -5.89 9.65 25.20
C GLY A 318 -6.05 8.15 24.97
N HIS A 319 -4.98 7.35 24.99
CA HIS A 319 -5.03 5.90 24.75
C HIS A 319 -4.45 5.08 25.93
N PRO A 320 -5.17 4.93 27.06
CA PRO A 320 -4.64 4.20 28.22
C PRO A 320 -4.45 2.69 27.97
N GLU A 321 -5.20 2.09 27.05
CA GLU A 321 -5.10 0.67 26.72
C GLU A 321 -3.82 0.33 25.94
N ARG A 322 -3.34 -0.92 26.08
CA ARG A 322 -2.14 -1.41 25.37
C ARG A 322 -2.48 -1.83 23.95
N PHE A 323 -1.60 -1.55 22.99
CA PHE A 323 -1.75 -2.03 21.63
C PHE A 323 -1.46 -3.55 21.53
N PRO A 324 -2.11 -4.27 20.60
CA PRO A 324 -1.88 -5.69 20.35
C PRO A 324 -0.63 -5.94 19.49
N LEU A 325 0.50 -5.32 19.82
CA LEU A 325 1.77 -5.50 19.11
C LEU A 325 2.37 -6.87 19.39
N LYS A 326 2.46 -7.71 18.36
CA LYS A 326 2.91 -9.12 18.44
C LYS A 326 4.19 -9.41 17.66
N TYR A 327 4.54 -8.58 16.69
CA TYR A 327 5.61 -8.83 15.73
C TYR A 327 6.57 -7.65 15.67
N VAL A 328 7.87 -7.91 15.59
CA VAL A 328 8.90 -6.89 15.36
C VAL A 328 9.88 -7.40 14.30
N ALA A 329 10.02 -6.66 13.20
CA ALA A 329 11.10 -6.85 12.24
C ALA A 329 12.34 -6.05 12.67
N ILE A 330 13.50 -6.69 12.64
CA ILE A 330 14.77 -6.06 13.05
C ILE A 330 15.57 -5.73 11.80
N GLY A 331 15.35 -4.53 11.28
CA GLY A 331 15.95 -4.01 10.04
C GLY A 331 14.97 -4.00 8.85
N ASN A 332 15.50 -3.64 7.68
CA ASN A 332 14.84 -3.73 6.37
C ASN A 332 15.90 -4.05 5.31
N GLU A 333 15.68 -5.09 4.48
CA GLU A 333 16.58 -5.49 3.37
C GLU A 333 18.09 -5.61 3.72
N ASP A 334 18.40 -5.79 5.01
CA ASP A 334 19.77 -5.62 5.52
C ASP A 334 20.62 -6.89 5.41
N CYS A 335 20.07 -8.05 5.02
CA CYS A 335 20.75 -9.34 5.16
C CYS A 335 22.13 -9.39 4.48
N GLY A 336 22.29 -8.70 3.34
CA GLY A 336 23.55 -8.61 2.61
C GLY A 336 24.58 -7.65 3.22
N LYS A 337 24.22 -6.85 4.21
CA LYS A 337 25.09 -5.83 4.82
C LYS A 337 26.05 -6.46 5.83
N GLU A 338 27.31 -6.01 5.80
CA GLU A 338 28.44 -6.59 6.56
C GLU A 338 28.14 -6.76 8.06
N PHE A 339 27.49 -5.78 8.69
CA PHE A 339 27.27 -5.76 10.13
C PHE A 339 25.86 -6.22 10.57
N TYR A 340 24.99 -6.59 9.63
CA TYR A 340 23.60 -6.91 9.95
C TYR A 340 23.49 -8.00 11.01
N ARG A 341 24.11 -9.15 10.78
CA ARG A 341 24.04 -10.31 11.69
C ARG A 341 24.50 -9.96 13.11
N GLY A 342 25.60 -9.23 13.25
CA GLY A 342 26.13 -8.83 14.54
C GLY A 342 25.23 -7.83 15.28
N ASN A 343 24.56 -6.94 14.54
CA ASN A 343 23.61 -5.99 15.12
C ASN A 343 22.28 -6.65 15.45
N TYR A 344 21.74 -7.47 14.54
CA TYR A 344 20.52 -8.25 14.74
C TYR A 344 20.53 -8.99 16.08
N LEU A 345 21.60 -9.72 16.39
CA LEU A 345 21.71 -10.48 17.64
C LEU A 345 21.61 -9.59 18.88
N LYS A 346 22.18 -8.38 18.85
CA LYS A 346 22.08 -7.43 19.97
C LYS A 346 20.63 -6.98 20.20
N PHE A 347 19.91 -6.66 19.12
CA PHE A 347 18.50 -6.28 19.20
C PHE A 347 17.62 -7.46 19.60
N TYR A 348 17.84 -8.63 19.01
CA TYR A 348 17.14 -9.87 19.31
C TYR A 348 17.22 -10.19 20.82
N ASP A 349 18.43 -10.21 21.38
CA ASP A 349 18.65 -10.56 22.79
C ASP A 349 17.99 -9.54 23.73
N ALA A 350 18.07 -8.24 23.39
CA ALA A 350 17.45 -7.17 24.18
C ALA A 350 15.92 -7.26 24.19
N ILE A 351 15.31 -7.44 23.01
CA ILE A 351 13.85 -7.54 22.86
C ILE A 351 13.34 -8.82 23.50
N ARG A 352 13.97 -9.97 23.21
CA ARG A 352 13.54 -11.27 23.76
C ARG A 352 13.57 -11.29 25.28
N LYS A 353 14.55 -10.61 25.89
CA LYS A 353 14.66 -10.49 27.35
C LYS A 353 13.53 -9.63 27.94
N ALA A 354 13.16 -8.53 27.29
CA ALA A 354 12.16 -7.59 27.79
C ALA A 354 10.71 -8.03 27.48
N TYR A 355 10.50 -8.64 26.31
CA TYR A 355 9.20 -9.01 25.75
C TYR A 355 9.26 -10.42 25.15
N PRO A 356 9.28 -11.47 25.98
CA PRO A 356 9.50 -12.84 25.52
C PRO A 356 8.38 -13.37 24.59
N ASP A 357 7.19 -12.76 24.63
CA ASP A 357 6.01 -13.11 23.83
C ASP A 357 6.02 -12.52 22.41
N ILE A 358 6.84 -11.50 22.14
CA ILE A 358 6.96 -10.90 20.81
C ILE A 358 7.61 -11.88 19.83
N GLN A 359 7.07 -11.97 18.64
CA GLN A 359 7.63 -12.73 17.52
C GLN A 359 8.63 -11.85 16.77
N MET A 360 9.88 -12.30 16.64
CA MET A 360 10.92 -11.53 15.93
C MET A 360 11.12 -12.02 14.50
N ILE A 361 11.21 -11.06 13.59
CA ILE A 361 11.38 -11.26 12.16
C ILE A 361 12.80 -10.85 11.75
N SER A 362 13.54 -11.76 11.13
CA SER A 362 14.82 -11.49 10.47
C SER A 362 14.60 -11.05 9.02
N ASN A 363 15.39 -10.12 8.49
CA ASN A 363 15.34 -9.74 7.07
C ASN A 363 16.17 -10.65 6.16
N CYS A 364 16.71 -11.74 6.67
CA CYS A 364 17.39 -12.75 5.87
C CYS A 364 16.43 -13.79 5.33
N ASP A 365 16.44 -14.02 4.00
CA ASP A 365 15.63 -15.07 3.38
C ASP A 365 16.07 -16.48 3.82
N GLY A 366 15.20 -17.14 4.59
CA GLY A 366 15.36 -18.53 5.05
C GLY A 366 14.70 -19.59 4.14
N SER A 367 14.14 -19.20 2.99
CA SER A 367 13.30 -20.07 2.15
C SER A 367 14.04 -21.24 1.52
N SER A 368 15.32 -21.04 1.21
CA SER A 368 16.15 -22.00 0.49
C SER A 368 17.28 -22.58 1.35
N ARG A 369 17.66 -21.90 2.43
CA ARG A 369 18.71 -22.31 3.37
C ARG A 369 18.29 -21.93 4.79
N PRO A 370 18.54 -22.78 5.80
CA PRO A 370 18.28 -22.41 7.19
C PRO A 370 19.03 -21.13 7.59
N LEU A 371 18.41 -20.31 8.43
CA LEU A 371 19.09 -19.19 9.06
C LEU A 371 20.21 -19.68 9.99
N ASP A 372 21.26 -18.87 10.12
CA ASP A 372 22.41 -19.11 10.99
C ASP A 372 22.34 -18.32 12.32
N HIS A 373 21.16 -17.79 12.63
CA HIS A 373 20.82 -17.00 13.81
C HIS A 373 19.35 -17.26 14.19
N PRO A 374 18.95 -17.04 15.45
CA PRO A 374 17.59 -17.32 15.89
C PRO A 374 16.60 -16.28 15.33
N ALA A 375 15.42 -16.73 14.93
CA ALA A 375 14.28 -15.90 14.56
C ALA A 375 12.98 -16.72 14.71
N ASP A 376 11.84 -16.07 14.90
CA ASP A 376 10.54 -16.76 14.84
C ASP A 376 9.99 -16.75 13.42
N LEU A 377 10.22 -15.65 12.70
CA LEU A 377 9.91 -15.49 11.29
C LEU A 377 11.13 -14.95 10.53
N TYR A 378 11.09 -15.12 9.21
CA TYR A 378 12.01 -14.44 8.31
C TYR A 378 11.26 -13.74 7.18
N ASP A 379 11.87 -12.69 6.69
CA ASP A 379 11.35 -11.81 5.66
C ASP A 379 11.72 -12.34 4.27
N PHE A 380 10.78 -12.22 3.33
CA PHE A 380 10.94 -12.58 1.94
C PHE A 380 10.37 -11.46 1.07
N HIS A 381 11.24 -10.81 0.30
CA HIS A 381 10.87 -9.76 -0.64
C HIS A 381 11.01 -10.27 -2.08
N VAL A 382 10.05 -9.92 -2.94
CA VAL A 382 10.18 -10.22 -4.37
C VAL A 382 9.56 -9.14 -5.26
N TYR A 383 10.41 -8.56 -6.11
CA TYR A 383 10.01 -7.71 -7.23
C TYR A 383 10.60 -8.28 -8.52
N THR A 384 9.75 -8.69 -9.46
CA THR A 384 10.22 -9.36 -10.69
C THR A 384 9.20 -9.28 -11.83
N SER A 385 9.51 -9.85 -13.00
CA SER A 385 8.55 -9.98 -14.12
C SER A 385 7.31 -10.80 -13.75
N ALA A 386 6.22 -10.59 -14.49
CA ALA A 386 5.00 -11.38 -14.33
C ALA A 386 5.24 -12.87 -14.55
N ALA A 387 6.07 -13.22 -15.55
CA ALA A 387 6.40 -14.62 -15.84
C ALA A 387 7.13 -15.30 -14.68
N ASN A 388 8.12 -14.61 -14.08
CA ASN A 388 8.86 -15.16 -12.95
C ASN A 388 7.97 -15.30 -11.71
N LEU A 389 7.19 -14.27 -11.37
CA LEU A 389 6.34 -14.29 -10.19
C LEU A 389 5.25 -15.36 -10.31
N PHE A 390 4.70 -15.56 -11.50
CA PHE A 390 3.74 -16.64 -11.77
C PHE A 390 4.34 -18.03 -11.48
N ILE A 391 5.59 -18.30 -11.89
CA ILE A 391 6.28 -19.57 -11.62
C ILE A 391 6.56 -19.74 -10.12
N MET A 392 6.69 -18.65 -9.37
CA MET A 392 6.88 -18.67 -7.92
C MET A 392 5.63 -19.11 -7.13
N LYS A 393 4.51 -19.44 -7.78
CA LYS A 393 3.37 -20.14 -7.15
C LYS A 393 3.74 -21.42 -6.37
N ASN A 394 4.90 -22.00 -6.65
CA ASN A 394 5.44 -23.19 -5.96
C ASN A 394 6.68 -22.88 -5.09
N LYS A 395 7.00 -21.60 -4.84
CA LYS A 395 8.23 -21.15 -4.17
C LYS A 395 8.44 -21.82 -2.80
N PHE A 396 7.37 -21.99 -2.03
CA PHE A 396 7.44 -22.49 -0.65
C PHE A 396 7.11 -23.98 -0.51
N ASP A 397 6.79 -24.69 -1.60
CA ASP A 397 6.40 -26.11 -1.58
C ASP A 397 7.46 -26.99 -0.91
N ARG A 398 8.73 -26.64 -1.08
CA ARG A 398 9.89 -27.38 -0.56
C ARG A 398 10.57 -26.70 0.63
N THR A 399 10.03 -25.58 1.11
CA THR A 399 10.57 -24.91 2.30
C THR A 399 10.45 -25.83 3.51
N SER A 400 11.45 -25.76 4.40
CA SER A 400 11.47 -26.56 5.62
C SER A 400 10.27 -26.23 6.50
N ARG A 401 9.58 -27.26 6.99
CA ARG A 401 8.49 -27.11 7.99
C ARG A 401 9.03 -27.00 9.42
N ILE A 402 10.35 -27.09 9.58
CA ILE A 402 11.08 -26.93 10.84
C ILE A 402 11.88 -25.63 10.76
N GLY A 403 11.76 -24.78 11.78
CA GLY A 403 12.45 -23.48 11.87
C GLY A 403 11.50 -22.29 11.82
N PRO A 404 12.02 -21.07 11.55
CA PRO A 404 11.21 -19.86 11.47
C PRO A 404 10.16 -19.93 10.35
N LYS A 405 9.03 -19.27 10.55
CA LYS A 405 7.96 -19.12 9.55
C LYS A 405 8.28 -18.02 8.53
N VAL A 406 7.56 -17.99 7.43
CA VAL A 406 7.78 -17.01 6.35
C VAL A 406 6.86 -15.80 6.55
N PHE A 407 7.43 -14.62 6.45
CA PHE A 407 6.71 -13.38 6.16
C PHE A 407 7.09 -12.91 4.75
N VAL A 408 6.15 -12.94 3.81
CA VAL A 408 6.32 -12.35 2.48
C VAL A 408 5.97 -10.87 2.56
N SER A 409 6.87 -10.06 3.10
CA SER A 409 6.50 -8.71 3.53
C SER A 409 6.37 -7.70 2.39
N GLU A 410 6.98 -7.99 1.25
CA GLU A 410 6.87 -7.22 0.02
C GLU A 410 6.82 -8.13 -1.20
N TYR A 411 5.79 -7.97 -2.02
CA TYR A 411 5.75 -8.56 -3.35
C TYR A 411 5.02 -7.65 -4.33
N ALA A 412 5.53 -7.56 -5.56
CA ALA A 412 4.81 -7.04 -6.72
C ALA A 412 5.51 -7.46 -8.02
N VAL A 413 4.76 -7.45 -9.13
CA VAL A 413 5.39 -7.36 -10.44
C VAL A 413 5.81 -5.91 -10.69
N ASN A 414 7.09 -5.64 -10.89
CA ASN A 414 7.60 -4.27 -11.05
C ASN A 414 8.30 -4.00 -12.39
N GLU A 415 8.47 -5.00 -13.25
CA GLU A 415 9.06 -4.77 -14.56
C GLU A 415 8.11 -3.92 -15.41
N GLN A 416 8.54 -2.71 -15.81
CA GLN A 416 7.71 -1.71 -16.49
C GLN A 416 6.90 -2.25 -17.67
N ARG A 417 7.48 -3.18 -18.45
CA ARG A 417 6.82 -3.79 -19.62
C ARG A 417 5.65 -4.69 -19.27
N ASP A 418 5.63 -5.23 -18.05
CA ASP A 418 4.61 -6.13 -17.56
C ASP A 418 3.63 -5.37 -16.65
N ALA A 419 4.17 -4.56 -15.73
CA ALA A 419 3.41 -3.88 -14.69
C ALA A 419 2.71 -2.61 -15.15
N GLY A 420 3.37 -1.80 -15.99
CA GLY A 420 2.94 -0.44 -16.30
C GLY A 420 2.65 0.38 -15.02
N LYS A 421 1.45 0.96 -14.89
CA LYS A 421 0.96 1.59 -13.64
C LYS A 421 0.11 0.65 -12.77
N GLY A 422 0.01 -0.62 -13.13
CA GLY A 422 -0.83 -1.64 -12.50
C GLY A 422 -1.71 -2.33 -13.53
N SER A 423 -1.16 -3.34 -14.20
CA SER A 423 -1.81 -4.06 -15.29
C SER A 423 -2.55 -5.32 -14.84
N LEU A 424 -3.46 -5.80 -15.69
CA LEU A 424 -4.05 -7.12 -15.54
C LEU A 424 -2.98 -8.22 -15.48
N LEU A 425 -1.98 -8.19 -16.36
CA LEU A 425 -0.91 -9.19 -16.41
C LEU A 425 -0.18 -9.33 -15.07
N ALA A 426 0.19 -8.20 -14.45
CA ALA A 426 0.81 -8.18 -13.12
C ALA A 426 -0.10 -8.83 -12.07
N SER A 427 -1.37 -8.41 -12.04
CA SER A 427 -2.34 -8.93 -11.07
C SER A 427 -2.55 -10.45 -11.19
N LEU A 428 -2.53 -11.03 -12.39
CA LEU A 428 -2.69 -12.47 -12.58
C LEU A 428 -1.47 -13.27 -12.09
N ALA A 429 -0.26 -12.76 -12.32
CA ALA A 429 0.95 -13.38 -11.80
C ALA A 429 1.00 -13.35 -10.28
N GLU A 430 0.62 -12.21 -9.69
CA GLU A 430 0.49 -12.02 -8.24
C GLU A 430 -0.58 -12.94 -7.65
N ALA A 431 -1.75 -13.06 -8.29
CA ALA A 431 -2.79 -14.00 -7.87
C ALA A 431 -2.26 -15.44 -7.81
N ALA A 432 -1.51 -15.86 -8.83
CA ALA A 432 -0.92 -17.20 -8.87
C ALA A 432 0.05 -17.42 -7.71
N PHE A 433 0.91 -16.43 -7.45
CA PHE A 433 1.81 -16.44 -6.30
C PHE A 433 1.04 -16.56 -4.97
N LEU A 434 -0.04 -15.79 -4.78
CA LEU A 434 -0.87 -15.84 -3.58
C LEU A 434 -1.58 -17.18 -3.38
N THR A 435 -2.02 -17.85 -4.45
CA THR A 435 -2.55 -19.24 -4.30
C THR A 435 -1.49 -20.20 -3.76
N GLY A 436 -0.21 -19.97 -4.10
CA GLY A 436 0.94 -20.67 -3.56
C GLY A 436 1.17 -20.41 -2.08
N LEU A 437 0.97 -19.17 -1.64
CA LEU A 437 1.07 -18.80 -0.22
C LEU A 437 -0.02 -19.48 0.61
N GLU A 438 -1.26 -19.52 0.12
CA GLU A 438 -2.35 -20.22 0.81
C GLU A 438 -2.09 -21.73 0.97
N LYS A 439 -1.58 -22.39 -0.09
CA LYS A 439 -1.21 -23.81 -0.05
C LYS A 439 -0.14 -24.11 0.99
N ASN A 440 0.81 -23.18 1.12
CA ASN A 440 1.95 -23.27 2.02
C ASN A 440 1.74 -22.48 3.31
N SER A 441 0.49 -22.21 3.70
CA SER A 441 0.13 -21.49 4.92
C SER A 441 0.52 -22.22 6.22
N ASP A 442 0.98 -23.47 6.13
CA ASP A 442 1.65 -24.17 7.22
C ASP A 442 3.04 -23.59 7.55
N VAL A 443 3.69 -22.94 6.58
CA VAL A 443 4.99 -22.26 6.74
C VAL A 443 4.90 -20.75 6.51
N VAL A 444 4.04 -20.28 5.61
CA VAL A 444 3.81 -18.86 5.34
C VAL A 444 2.78 -18.31 6.31
N GLN A 445 3.18 -17.34 7.14
CA GLN A 445 2.36 -16.81 8.21
C GLN A 445 1.75 -15.44 7.89
N MET A 446 2.42 -14.65 7.04
CA MET A 446 2.08 -13.26 6.74
C MET A 446 2.50 -12.92 5.30
N ALA A 447 1.74 -12.06 4.63
CA ALA A 447 2.02 -11.55 3.30
C ALA A 447 1.39 -10.16 3.06
N SER A 448 2.12 -9.26 2.41
CA SER A 448 1.65 -7.91 2.07
C SER A 448 2.18 -7.43 0.71
N TYR A 449 1.29 -6.83 -0.09
CA TYR A 449 1.65 -6.16 -1.34
C TYR A 449 2.36 -4.84 -1.06
N ALA A 450 3.32 -4.46 -1.91
CA ALA A 450 4.05 -3.20 -1.77
C ALA A 450 4.44 -2.60 -3.15
N PRO A 451 4.42 -1.26 -3.30
CA PRO A 451 3.88 -0.28 -2.35
C PRO A 451 2.34 -0.17 -2.40
N LEU A 452 1.75 0.38 -1.34
CA LEU A 452 0.30 0.42 -1.16
C LEU A 452 -0.38 1.60 -1.87
N PHE A 453 0.27 2.76 -1.87
CA PHE A 453 -0.32 4.03 -2.28
C PHE A 453 0.58 4.81 -3.22
N VAL A 454 -0.05 5.54 -4.14
CA VAL A 454 0.64 6.51 -5.00
C VAL A 454 -0.23 7.72 -5.31
N ASN A 455 0.32 8.92 -5.08
CA ASN A 455 -0.26 10.14 -5.62
C ASN A 455 0.09 10.25 -7.12
N ASP A 456 -0.91 10.32 -8.00
CA ASP A 456 -0.68 10.29 -9.46
C ASP A 456 0.13 11.49 -9.98
N ASN A 457 0.21 12.59 -9.22
CA ASN A 457 0.98 13.77 -9.60
C ASN A 457 2.50 13.61 -9.40
N ASP A 458 2.93 12.68 -8.53
CA ASP A 458 4.33 12.43 -8.26
C ASP A 458 4.56 10.95 -7.94
N ARG A 459 4.99 10.22 -8.96
CA ARG A 459 5.17 8.76 -8.94
C ARG A 459 6.65 8.43 -8.90
N THR A 460 7.15 8.06 -7.73
CA THR A 460 8.54 7.66 -7.53
C THR A 460 8.76 6.18 -7.81
N TRP A 461 7.79 5.33 -7.47
CA TRP A 461 7.79 3.88 -7.72
C TRP A 461 6.53 3.45 -8.48
N ASN A 462 6.60 2.33 -9.22
CA ASN A 462 5.43 1.69 -9.84
C ASN A 462 5.62 0.16 -9.87
N PRO A 463 4.52 -0.61 -9.88
CA PRO A 463 3.13 -0.19 -9.68
C PRO A 463 2.77 -0.09 -8.18
N ASP A 464 1.54 0.35 -7.89
CA ASP A 464 1.00 0.47 -6.54
C ASP A 464 -0.44 -0.08 -6.48
N ALA A 465 -0.92 -0.45 -5.29
CA ALA A 465 -2.28 -0.98 -5.16
C ALA A 465 -3.35 0.11 -5.36
N ILE A 466 -3.18 1.29 -4.72
CA ILE A 466 -4.18 2.35 -4.69
C ILE A 466 -3.57 3.65 -5.25
N VAL A 467 -4.19 4.17 -6.31
CA VAL A 467 -3.81 5.44 -6.92
C VAL A 467 -4.77 6.52 -6.45
N PHE A 468 -4.27 7.69 -6.08
CA PHE A 468 -5.10 8.82 -5.68
C PHE A 468 -4.54 10.17 -6.15
N ASN A 469 -5.37 11.19 -6.07
CA ASN A 469 -4.98 12.59 -6.13
C ASN A 469 -5.79 13.36 -5.06
N SER A 470 -5.81 14.69 -5.10
CA SER A 470 -6.49 15.53 -4.09
C SER A 470 -7.99 15.21 -3.86
N TRP A 471 -8.71 14.64 -4.83
CA TRP A 471 -10.18 14.47 -4.75
C TRP A 471 -10.74 13.12 -5.17
N GLN A 472 -9.94 12.28 -5.84
CA GLN A 472 -10.36 10.97 -6.34
C GLN A 472 -9.27 9.92 -6.14
N GLN A 473 -9.66 8.67 -6.32
CA GLN A 473 -8.86 7.48 -6.08
C GLN A 473 -9.42 6.30 -6.88
N TYR A 474 -8.57 5.33 -7.19
CA TYR A 474 -8.96 4.04 -7.76
C TYR A 474 -8.01 2.93 -7.32
N GLY A 475 -8.51 1.69 -7.31
CA GLY A 475 -7.69 0.50 -7.10
C GLY A 475 -7.16 -0.02 -8.43
N THR A 476 -5.89 -0.40 -8.49
CA THR A 476 -5.33 -1.11 -9.65
C THR A 476 -5.89 -2.54 -9.73
N PRO A 477 -5.73 -3.25 -10.86
CA PRO A 477 -6.02 -4.68 -10.95
C PRO A 477 -5.41 -5.49 -9.80
N SER A 478 -4.22 -5.13 -9.32
CA SER A 478 -3.57 -5.75 -8.15
C SER A 478 -4.31 -5.50 -6.83
N TYR A 479 -4.87 -4.31 -6.60
CA TYR A 479 -5.77 -4.07 -5.47
C TYR A 479 -7.03 -4.94 -5.56
N TRP A 480 -7.65 -4.98 -6.73
CA TRP A 480 -8.86 -5.75 -6.97
C TRP A 480 -8.64 -7.26 -6.88
N MET A 481 -7.46 -7.74 -7.28
CA MET A 481 -7.06 -9.14 -7.15
C MET A 481 -6.97 -9.56 -5.68
N GLN A 482 -6.40 -8.72 -4.81
CA GLN A 482 -6.30 -9.01 -3.38
C GLN A 482 -7.68 -9.26 -2.73
N THR A 483 -8.77 -8.73 -3.33
CA THR A 483 -10.13 -8.93 -2.82
C THR A 483 -10.59 -10.38 -2.79
N TYR A 484 -10.01 -11.23 -3.64
CA TYR A 484 -10.30 -12.67 -3.68
C TYR A 484 -9.77 -13.43 -2.44
N PHE A 485 -8.83 -12.81 -1.72
CA PHE A 485 -8.09 -13.40 -0.60
C PHE A 485 -8.51 -12.82 0.77
N ARG A 486 -9.48 -11.90 0.81
CA ARG A 486 -9.99 -11.25 2.04
C ARG A 486 -10.46 -12.24 3.11
N GLU A 487 -11.03 -13.35 2.68
CA GLU A 487 -11.57 -14.40 3.56
C GLU A 487 -10.57 -15.53 3.85
N SER A 488 -9.33 -15.43 3.35
CA SER A 488 -8.35 -16.51 3.48
C SER A 488 -7.78 -16.60 4.89
N SER A 489 -7.49 -15.48 5.55
CA SER A 489 -6.96 -15.46 6.91
C SER A 489 -7.92 -16.14 7.89
N GLY A 490 -7.45 -17.15 8.62
CA GLY A 490 -8.27 -17.92 9.56
C GLY A 490 -9.22 -18.96 8.94
N SER A 491 -9.28 -19.03 7.61
CA SER A 491 -10.04 -20.06 6.89
C SER A 491 -9.34 -21.42 6.91
N VAL A 492 -9.90 -22.40 6.20
CA VAL A 492 -9.39 -23.76 6.12
C VAL A 492 -8.97 -24.05 4.68
N ILE A 493 -7.69 -24.32 4.43
CA ILE A 493 -7.17 -24.70 3.12
C ILE A 493 -7.39 -26.21 2.86
N HIS A 494 -7.77 -26.53 1.63
CA HIS A 494 -7.99 -27.90 1.16
C HIS A 494 -7.00 -28.28 0.05
N PRO A 495 -6.56 -29.55 -0.01
CA PRO A 495 -5.81 -30.06 -1.14
C PRO A 495 -6.57 -29.87 -2.46
N ILE A 496 -5.87 -29.37 -3.47
CA ILE A 496 -6.39 -29.18 -4.82
C ILE A 496 -5.37 -29.70 -5.84
N MET A 497 -5.84 -30.44 -6.84
CA MET A 497 -5.05 -30.94 -7.95
C MET A 497 -5.62 -30.45 -9.28
N ILE A 498 -4.74 -30.10 -10.21
CA ILE A 498 -5.10 -29.75 -11.59
C ILE A 498 -4.47 -30.81 -12.50
N SER A 499 -5.31 -31.57 -13.18
CA SER A 499 -4.90 -32.54 -14.20
C SER A 499 -5.18 -31.96 -15.58
N SER A 500 -4.15 -31.46 -16.25
CA SER A 500 -4.24 -30.89 -17.60
C SER A 500 -2.87 -30.86 -18.28
N SER A 501 -2.82 -30.96 -19.61
CA SER A 501 -1.63 -30.60 -20.40
C SER A 501 -1.32 -29.10 -20.36
N TYR A 502 -2.25 -28.29 -19.83
CA TYR A 502 -2.14 -26.84 -19.67
C TYR A 502 -1.79 -26.41 -18.24
N SER A 503 -1.47 -27.35 -17.34
CA SER A 503 -1.28 -27.10 -15.91
C SER A 503 -0.21 -26.06 -15.60
N ASP A 504 0.81 -25.94 -16.45
CA ASP A 504 1.91 -25.01 -16.24
C ASP A 504 1.42 -23.56 -16.26
N SER A 505 0.41 -23.24 -17.06
CA SER A 505 -0.22 -21.92 -17.16
C SER A 505 -1.37 -21.70 -16.17
N LEU A 506 -1.60 -22.64 -15.25
CA LEU A 506 -2.69 -22.58 -14.27
C LEU A 506 -2.16 -22.52 -12.84
N ALA A 507 -2.84 -21.77 -11.97
CA ALA A 507 -2.62 -21.82 -10.53
C ALA A 507 -3.98 -21.89 -9.84
N ALA A 508 -4.07 -22.59 -8.71
CA ALA A 508 -5.34 -22.69 -7.99
C ALA A 508 -5.14 -22.97 -6.51
N SER A 509 -6.10 -22.54 -5.69
CA SER A 509 -6.22 -22.86 -4.26
C SER A 509 -7.69 -23.03 -3.90
N ALA A 510 -7.99 -23.77 -2.83
CA ALA A 510 -9.36 -23.99 -2.38
C ALA A 510 -9.47 -23.85 -0.86
N ILE A 511 -10.34 -22.95 -0.38
CA ILE A 511 -10.55 -22.71 1.04
C ILE A 511 -12.01 -22.92 1.44
N THR A 512 -12.26 -23.39 2.66
CA THR A 512 -13.56 -23.22 3.31
C THR A 512 -13.50 -22.06 4.27
N TRP A 513 -14.42 -21.12 4.12
CA TRP A 513 -14.56 -19.96 4.99
C TRP A 513 -16.01 -19.78 5.38
N LYS A 514 -16.22 -19.05 6.47
CA LYS A 514 -17.54 -18.79 7.04
C LYS A 514 -17.82 -17.29 6.99
N ASP A 515 -18.94 -16.93 6.39
CA ASP A 515 -19.53 -15.59 6.51
C ASP A 515 -20.41 -15.51 7.77
N THR A 516 -21.08 -14.37 7.97
CA THR A 516 -22.03 -14.15 9.07
C THR A 516 -23.07 -15.26 9.18
N GLU A 517 -23.64 -15.70 8.06
CA GLU A 517 -24.74 -16.69 8.04
C GLU A 517 -24.37 -18.00 7.32
N ASP A 518 -23.59 -17.93 6.23
CA ASP A 518 -23.32 -19.04 5.33
C ASP A 518 -21.86 -19.51 5.40
N ILE A 519 -21.60 -20.74 4.94
CA ILE A 519 -20.26 -21.31 4.79
C ILE A 519 -20.04 -21.59 3.31
N PHE A 520 -18.85 -21.28 2.81
CA PHE A 520 -18.52 -21.42 1.40
C PHE A 520 -17.28 -22.28 1.22
N LEU A 521 -17.30 -23.17 0.23
CA LEU A 521 -16.09 -23.68 -0.41
C LEU A 521 -15.75 -22.72 -1.55
N ARG A 522 -14.67 -21.97 -1.40
CA ARG A 522 -14.15 -21.07 -2.44
C ARG A 522 -13.01 -21.74 -3.19
N ILE A 523 -13.15 -21.86 -4.50
CA ILE A 523 -12.12 -22.40 -5.41
C ILE A 523 -11.63 -21.25 -6.29
N LYS A 524 -10.36 -20.88 -6.12
CA LYS A 524 -9.70 -19.79 -6.85
C LYS A 524 -8.82 -20.39 -7.92
N ILE A 525 -8.95 -19.95 -9.17
CA ILE A 525 -8.18 -20.45 -10.30
C ILE A 525 -7.71 -19.28 -11.16
N VAL A 526 -6.40 -19.22 -11.40
CA VAL A 526 -5.75 -18.31 -12.34
C VAL A 526 -5.51 -19.06 -13.64
N ASN A 527 -5.95 -18.47 -14.75
CA ASN A 527 -5.52 -18.83 -16.09
C ASN A 527 -4.55 -17.74 -16.59
N PHE A 528 -3.25 -18.05 -16.60
CA PHE A 528 -2.19 -17.12 -17.03
C PHE A 528 -1.84 -17.26 -18.51
N GLY A 529 -2.62 -18.03 -19.28
CA GLY A 529 -2.33 -18.27 -20.69
C GLY A 529 -3.41 -17.74 -21.64
N PRO A 530 -3.10 -17.76 -22.96
CA PRO A 530 -3.91 -17.10 -24.00
C PRO A 530 -5.19 -17.84 -24.39
N ASN A 531 -5.39 -19.06 -23.89
CA ASN A 531 -6.48 -19.91 -24.34
C ASN A 531 -7.56 -20.01 -23.27
N ALA A 532 -8.81 -20.03 -23.70
CA ALA A 532 -9.90 -20.45 -22.84
C ALA A 532 -9.70 -21.93 -22.49
N VAL A 533 -10.02 -22.29 -21.26
CA VAL A 533 -9.84 -23.66 -20.77
C VAL A 533 -11.17 -24.15 -20.23
N ASN A 534 -11.65 -25.27 -20.76
CA ASN A 534 -12.84 -25.96 -20.29
C ASN A 534 -12.44 -26.83 -19.11
N PHE A 535 -13.08 -26.61 -17.96
CA PHE A 535 -12.84 -27.36 -16.74
C PHE A 535 -14.00 -28.25 -16.38
N THR A 536 -13.66 -29.36 -15.74
CA THR A 536 -14.55 -30.03 -14.79
C THR A 536 -13.98 -29.79 -13.39
N ILE A 537 -14.78 -29.22 -12.50
CA ILE A 537 -14.44 -29.04 -11.08
C ILE A 537 -15.16 -30.14 -10.31
N SER A 538 -14.40 -30.97 -9.58
CA SER A 538 -14.89 -32.05 -8.74
C SER A 538 -14.48 -31.78 -7.28
N SER A 539 -15.46 -31.47 -6.44
CA SER A 539 -15.30 -31.24 -5.00
C SER A 539 -15.75 -32.49 -4.25
N ARG A 540 -14.80 -33.26 -3.72
CA ARG A 540 -15.07 -34.52 -3.00
C ARG A 540 -14.94 -34.32 -1.50
N GLY A 541 -15.58 -35.20 -0.73
CA GLY A 541 -15.44 -35.19 0.74
C GLY A 541 -16.21 -34.06 1.43
N LEU A 542 -17.08 -33.36 0.71
CA LEU A 542 -18.01 -32.39 1.28
C LEU A 542 -18.96 -33.10 2.26
N GLN A 543 -19.13 -32.50 3.44
CA GLN A 543 -20.05 -32.99 4.48
C GLN A 543 -21.44 -32.33 4.40
N ALA A 544 -21.65 -31.50 3.39
CA ALA A 544 -22.81 -30.66 3.17
C ALA A 544 -23.11 -30.62 1.66
N GLY A 545 -24.39 -30.50 1.32
CA GLY A 545 -24.79 -30.23 -0.07
C GLY A 545 -24.39 -28.82 -0.51
N ILE A 546 -24.52 -28.52 -1.80
CA ILE A 546 -24.25 -27.20 -2.35
C ILE A 546 -25.56 -26.44 -2.56
N ASN A 547 -25.64 -25.24 -2.00
CA ASN A 547 -26.74 -24.31 -2.19
C ASN A 547 -26.50 -23.49 -3.47
N THR A 548 -27.05 -23.97 -4.58
CA THR A 548 -26.88 -23.31 -5.88
C THR A 548 -27.40 -21.87 -5.89
N ALA A 549 -28.52 -21.58 -5.20
CA ALA A 549 -29.12 -20.24 -5.17
C ALA A 549 -28.26 -19.18 -4.47
N LYS A 550 -27.33 -19.61 -3.61
CA LYS A 550 -26.37 -18.73 -2.91
C LYS A 550 -24.96 -18.81 -3.47
N SER A 551 -24.73 -19.69 -4.45
CA SER A 551 -23.40 -19.89 -5.04
C SER A 551 -23.14 -18.88 -6.15
N THR A 552 -21.90 -18.41 -6.25
CA THR A 552 -21.53 -17.33 -7.18
C THR A 552 -20.19 -17.59 -7.83
N VAL A 553 -19.95 -16.93 -8.96
CA VAL A 553 -18.65 -16.88 -9.62
C VAL A 553 -18.21 -15.42 -9.74
N THR A 554 -16.93 -15.14 -9.48
CA THR A 554 -16.35 -13.80 -9.60
C THR A 554 -15.14 -13.84 -10.51
N VAL A 555 -15.12 -13.02 -11.57
CA VAL A 555 -14.08 -13.06 -12.61
C VAL A 555 -13.39 -11.70 -12.73
N LEU A 556 -12.06 -11.70 -12.71
CA LEU A 556 -11.19 -10.57 -13.02
C LEU A 556 -10.47 -10.88 -14.33
N THR A 557 -10.75 -10.10 -15.37
CA THR A 557 -10.15 -10.23 -16.70
C THR A 557 -10.37 -8.94 -17.50
N SER A 558 -9.79 -8.83 -18.69
CA SER A 558 -9.99 -7.72 -19.62
C SER A 558 -9.69 -8.15 -21.06
N GLY A 559 -10.00 -7.28 -22.02
CA GLY A 559 -9.71 -7.51 -23.44
C GLY A 559 -8.21 -7.46 -23.77
N ASN A 560 -7.38 -6.80 -22.96
CA ASN A 560 -5.93 -6.74 -23.11
C ASN A 560 -5.20 -7.02 -21.79
N LEU A 561 -4.11 -7.76 -21.86
CA LEU A 561 -3.24 -8.08 -20.72
C LEU A 561 -2.64 -6.86 -20.03
N LEU A 562 -2.37 -5.80 -20.79
CA LEU A 562 -1.80 -4.56 -20.28
C LEU A 562 -2.88 -3.52 -19.96
N ASP A 563 -4.15 -3.91 -19.86
CA ASP A 563 -5.19 -3.00 -19.39
C ASP A 563 -4.97 -2.63 -17.92
N GLU A 564 -5.16 -1.35 -17.64
CA GLU A 564 -4.98 -0.72 -16.33
C GLU A 564 -6.22 0.12 -16.00
N ASN A 565 -6.43 0.37 -14.71
CA ASN A 565 -7.39 1.38 -14.25
C ASN A 565 -6.75 2.78 -14.29
N SER A 566 -7.57 3.80 -14.51
CA SER A 566 -7.15 5.21 -14.55
C SER A 566 -8.24 6.11 -14.00
N PHE A 567 -7.99 7.39 -13.75
CA PHE A 567 -9.07 8.30 -13.32
C PHE A 567 -10.20 8.46 -14.35
N SER A 568 -9.92 8.31 -15.64
CA SER A 568 -10.96 8.32 -16.69
C SER A 568 -11.74 7.01 -16.78
N GLU A 569 -11.11 5.90 -16.42
CA GLU A 569 -11.72 4.56 -16.41
C GLU A 569 -11.33 3.81 -15.12
N PRO A 570 -11.84 4.23 -13.94
CA PRO A 570 -11.36 3.72 -12.65
C PRO A 570 -11.77 2.26 -12.39
N ASN A 571 -12.74 1.77 -13.16
CA ASN A 571 -13.32 0.44 -13.05
C ASN A 571 -13.12 -0.40 -14.33
N LYS A 572 -12.09 -0.11 -15.14
CA LYS A 572 -11.83 -0.81 -16.41
C LYS A 572 -11.60 -2.31 -16.19
N VAL A 573 -10.82 -2.64 -15.17
CA VAL A 573 -10.42 -3.99 -14.79
C VAL A 573 -10.75 -4.17 -13.31
N ILE A 574 -11.92 -4.72 -13.04
CA ILE A 574 -12.44 -5.00 -11.69
C ILE A 574 -13.06 -6.40 -11.64
N PRO A 575 -13.27 -6.98 -10.44
CA PRO A 575 -13.90 -8.27 -10.30
C PRO A 575 -15.40 -8.14 -10.64
N VAL A 576 -15.88 -8.99 -11.54
CA VAL A 576 -17.31 -9.06 -11.90
C VAL A 576 -17.91 -10.30 -11.28
N LYS A 577 -18.85 -10.11 -10.36
CA LYS A 577 -19.58 -11.20 -9.67
C LYS A 577 -20.89 -11.52 -10.39
N SER A 578 -21.19 -12.80 -10.57
CA SER A 578 -22.47 -13.29 -11.11
C SER A 578 -22.94 -14.54 -10.38
N GLU A 579 -24.20 -14.90 -10.58
CA GLU A 579 -24.76 -16.17 -10.10
C GLU A 579 -24.05 -17.37 -10.74
N LEU A 580 -24.03 -18.50 -10.04
CA LEU A 580 -23.49 -19.77 -10.54
C LEU A 580 -24.60 -20.84 -10.55
N PRO A 581 -25.48 -20.85 -11.57
CA PRO A 581 -26.70 -21.66 -11.58
C PRO A 581 -26.45 -23.18 -11.69
N ASP A 582 -25.26 -23.60 -12.11
CA ASP A 582 -24.87 -25.00 -12.23
C ASP A 582 -23.95 -25.46 -11.08
N ALA A 583 -23.86 -24.66 -10.00
CA ALA A 583 -23.07 -24.98 -8.82
C ALA A 583 -23.47 -26.34 -8.24
N SER A 584 -22.52 -27.26 -8.22
CA SER A 584 -22.68 -28.65 -7.77
C SER A 584 -21.33 -29.25 -7.41
N GLU A 585 -21.33 -30.45 -6.82
CA GLU A 585 -20.09 -31.12 -6.40
C GLU A 585 -19.20 -31.46 -7.60
N GLU A 586 -19.82 -31.73 -8.75
CA GLU A 586 -19.14 -31.92 -10.03
C GLU A 586 -19.78 -31.03 -11.08
N MET A 587 -19.08 -29.97 -11.49
CA MET A 587 -19.60 -28.97 -12.42
C MET A 587 -18.62 -28.69 -13.57
N ALA A 588 -19.17 -28.43 -14.75
CA ALA A 588 -18.39 -27.89 -15.85
C ALA A 588 -18.25 -26.37 -15.70
N ALA A 589 -17.09 -25.84 -16.06
CA ALA A 589 -16.82 -24.40 -16.05
C ALA A 589 -15.91 -24.03 -17.22
N VAL A 590 -15.87 -22.75 -17.58
CA VAL A 590 -14.93 -22.23 -18.58
C VAL A 590 -14.15 -21.10 -17.94
N LEU A 591 -12.82 -21.19 -17.97
CA LEU A 591 -11.96 -20.06 -17.61
C LEU A 591 -11.62 -19.28 -18.87
N ALA A 592 -11.87 -17.98 -18.83
CA ALA A 592 -11.43 -17.07 -19.87
C ALA A 592 -9.88 -17.08 -19.97
N PRO A 593 -9.31 -16.79 -21.15
CA PRO A 593 -7.90 -16.43 -21.26
C PRO A 593 -7.54 -15.35 -20.25
N TYR A 594 -6.32 -15.39 -19.70
CA TYR A 594 -5.80 -14.32 -18.85
C TYR A 594 -6.83 -13.83 -17.82
N SER A 595 -7.22 -14.72 -16.92
CA SER A 595 -8.28 -14.45 -15.96
C SER A 595 -7.98 -15.01 -14.59
N PHE A 596 -8.57 -14.37 -13.58
CA PHE A 596 -8.62 -14.89 -12.22
C PHE A 596 -10.07 -15.09 -11.81
N THR A 597 -10.45 -16.33 -11.53
CA THR A 597 -11.83 -16.73 -11.26
C THR A 597 -11.96 -17.36 -9.88
N SER A 598 -12.95 -16.91 -9.12
CA SER A 598 -13.37 -17.52 -7.85
C SER A 598 -14.73 -18.17 -8.05
N PHE A 599 -14.84 -19.46 -7.74
CA PHE A 599 -16.10 -20.16 -7.59
C PHE A 599 -16.41 -20.28 -6.10
N ASP A 600 -17.46 -19.60 -5.66
CA ASP A 600 -17.92 -19.59 -4.28
C ASP A 600 -19.14 -20.51 -4.16
N LEU A 601 -18.91 -21.75 -3.73
CA LEU A 601 -19.93 -22.77 -3.54
C LEU A 601 -20.48 -22.66 -2.11
N ALA A 602 -21.70 -22.15 -1.97
CA ALA A 602 -22.37 -22.10 -0.67
C ALA A 602 -22.73 -23.51 -0.20
N LEU A 603 -22.49 -23.83 1.07
CA LEU A 603 -22.68 -25.18 1.62
C LEU A 603 -23.94 -25.24 2.51
N ASP A 604 -24.86 -26.15 2.20
CA ASP A 604 -26.10 -26.37 2.93
C ASP A 604 -25.86 -26.96 4.33
N GLN A 605 -26.52 -26.41 5.36
CA GLN A 605 -26.60 -26.98 6.72
C GLN A 605 -25.26 -27.16 7.46
N TYR A 606 -24.18 -26.49 7.05
CA TYR A 606 -22.87 -26.61 7.69
C TYR A 606 -22.85 -26.08 9.15
N SER A 607 -23.84 -25.28 9.56
CA SER A 607 -24.00 -24.80 10.94
C SER A 607 -24.20 -25.92 11.99
N LYS A 608 -24.50 -27.15 11.56
CA LYS A 608 -24.64 -28.33 12.43
C LYS A 608 -23.32 -29.10 12.66
N LEU A 609 -22.27 -28.80 11.91
CA LEU A 609 -20.97 -29.48 12.01
C LEU A 609 -20.03 -28.67 12.91
N ARG A 610 -19.47 -29.32 13.94
CA ARG A 610 -18.51 -28.66 14.86
C ARG A 610 -17.25 -28.29 14.08
N TRP A 611 -16.98 -26.99 13.95
CA TRP A 611 -15.69 -26.45 13.49
C TRP A 611 -14.58 -26.93 14.43
N LYS A 612 -13.91 -28.03 14.05
CA LYS A 612 -12.70 -28.50 14.71
C LYS A 612 -11.71 -28.92 13.62
N PRO A 613 -10.98 -27.96 13.01
CA PRO A 613 -9.74 -28.32 12.34
C PRO A 613 -8.84 -29.07 13.33
N ASN A 614 -8.10 -30.07 12.86
CA ASN A 614 -7.04 -30.69 13.67
C ASN A 614 -6.04 -29.59 14.03
N GLY A 615 -5.81 -29.42 15.33
CA GLY A 615 -5.02 -28.33 15.90
C GLY A 615 -3.53 -28.40 15.62
#